data_AF-A0A3B9SXS2-F1
#
_entry.id   AF-A0A3B9SXS2-F1
#
_cell.length_a   1.000
_cell.length_b   1.000
_cell.length_c   1.000
_cell.angle_alpha   90.00
_cell.angle_beta   90.00
_cell.angle_gamma   90.00
#
_symmetry.space_group_name_H-M   'P 1'
#
loop_
_entity.id
_entity.type
_entity.pdbx_description
1 polymer ?
#
loop_
_entity_poly.entity_id
_entity_poly.type
_entity_poly.pdbx_seq_one_letter_code
_entity_poly.pdbx_strand_id
1 'polypeptide(L)'
;PETDTGFFKFVMTDSSRRGQGIGREMMQLAVHYARTVTKAKSVQLCVFSVNEAAKRCYQHAGFRQTGCTEAVFRYADEIWDRCHMELSDQKPEAAHLLQFLGRGSAFADAQNCAFFSPDAEKLVLLDCPMSAFHRLRQTELITQKKEIIVLVTHPHSDHVGGIPMLIHYAYYVLGIPVTVIAPNEAVLADLQYLIDRMDGCDPKGYHLTADYHAPWLCSAVPTVHAPQLENRCFGWHLKIAGTDVIYTGDTATAEPFLPLLHAGAYFYTEAAYYPSNVHLQIDALLPVIRKLCAAGVHVYLMHLDREAEIAAKIANTGAALAPLF
;
A
#
# COMPACT_ATOMS: atom_id res chain seq x y z
N PRO A 1 -19.97 -24.42 -2.18
CA PRO A 1 -19.83 -23.96 -0.78
C PRO A 1 -20.94 -22.96 -0.46
N GLU A 2 -21.79 -23.23 0.52
CA GLU A 2 -22.68 -22.20 1.06
C GLU A 2 -21.78 -21.10 1.63
N THR A 3 -21.66 -20.01 0.89
CA THR A 3 -21.09 -18.78 1.43
C THR A 3 -22.14 -18.23 2.37
N ASP A 4 -21.82 -18.03 3.65
CA ASP A 4 -22.68 -17.34 4.64
C ASP A 4 -22.82 -15.84 4.29
N THR A 5 -23.10 -15.53 3.03
CA THR A 5 -23.07 -14.21 2.42
C THR A 5 -24.46 -13.85 1.91
N GLY A 6 -25.01 -12.77 2.44
CA GLY A 6 -26.25 -12.17 1.93
C GLY A 6 -25.98 -11.25 0.75
N PHE A 7 -26.97 -11.04 -0.12
CA PHE A 7 -26.88 -10.07 -1.20
C PHE A 7 -28.11 -9.15 -1.24
N PHE A 8 -27.90 -7.84 -1.13
CA PHE A 8 -28.96 -6.86 -1.32
C PHE A 8 -29.15 -6.57 -2.80
N LYS A 9 -30.23 -7.14 -3.36
CA LYS A 9 -30.51 -7.09 -4.80
C LYS A 9 -31.04 -5.73 -5.26
N PHE A 10 -32.04 -5.19 -4.57
CA PHE A 10 -32.67 -3.92 -4.94
C PHE A 10 -32.82 -3.04 -3.70
N VAL A 11 -32.07 -1.95 -3.68
CA VAL A 11 -32.16 -0.93 -2.64
C VAL A 11 -32.68 0.34 -3.29
N MET A 12 -33.95 0.65 -3.06
CA MET A 12 -34.63 1.76 -3.73
C MET A 12 -35.45 2.55 -2.72
N THR A 13 -35.35 3.87 -2.81
CA THR A 13 -36.21 4.80 -2.09
C THR A 13 -37.02 5.60 -3.10
N ASP A 14 -38.26 5.91 -2.71
CA ASP A 14 -39.14 6.81 -3.43
C ASP A 14 -38.40 8.14 -3.73
N SER A 15 -38.46 8.60 -4.99
CA SER A 15 -37.76 9.80 -5.44
C SER A 15 -38.18 11.05 -4.66
N SER A 16 -39.43 11.14 -4.23
CA SER A 16 -39.96 12.26 -3.42
C SER A 16 -39.41 12.31 -1.99
N ARG A 17 -38.81 11.20 -1.52
CA ARG A 17 -38.31 11.04 -0.15
C ARG A 17 -36.78 11.01 -0.03
N ARG A 18 -36.06 11.18 -1.15
CA ARG A 18 -34.59 11.22 -1.16
C ARG A 18 -34.08 12.47 -0.43
N GLY A 19 -32.87 12.38 0.13
CA GLY A 19 -32.25 13.47 0.90
C GLY A 19 -32.74 13.61 2.35
N GLN A 20 -33.76 12.87 2.76
CA GLN A 20 -34.33 12.94 4.13
C GLN A 20 -33.71 11.91 5.11
N GLY A 21 -32.60 11.27 4.75
CA GLY A 21 -31.95 10.24 5.59
C GLY A 21 -32.60 8.85 5.58
N ILE A 22 -33.77 8.67 4.96
CA ILE A 22 -34.52 7.40 4.95
C ILE A 22 -33.72 6.23 4.37
N GLY A 23 -32.93 6.47 3.32
CA GLY A 23 -32.08 5.43 2.72
C GLY A 23 -31.05 4.88 3.72
N ARG A 24 -30.52 5.75 4.58
CA ARG A 24 -29.56 5.37 5.62
C ARG A 24 -30.23 4.51 6.69
N GLU A 25 -31.40 4.92 7.17
CA GLU A 25 -32.15 4.17 8.18
C GLU A 25 -32.56 2.79 7.65
N MET A 26 -33.06 2.73 6.41
CA MET A 26 -33.38 1.47 5.72
C MET A 26 -32.16 0.54 5.66
N MET A 27 -30.99 1.08 5.28
CA MET A 27 -29.76 0.28 5.23
C MET A 27 -29.31 -0.19 6.60
N GLN A 28 -29.41 0.64 7.64
CA GLN A 28 -29.08 0.25 9.02
C GLN A 28 -29.98 -0.89 9.50
N LEU A 29 -31.29 -0.82 9.23
CA LEU A 29 -32.23 -1.88 9.57
C LEU A 29 -31.94 -3.17 8.80
N ALA A 30 -31.67 -3.07 7.50
CA ALA A 30 -31.35 -4.23 6.66
C ALA A 30 -30.04 -4.91 7.11
N VAL A 31 -29.01 -4.13 7.43
CA VAL A 31 -27.74 -4.64 7.99
C VAL A 31 -27.97 -5.30 9.35
N HIS A 32 -28.75 -4.66 10.22
CA HIS A 32 -29.08 -5.24 11.52
C HIS A 32 -29.77 -6.59 11.35
N TYR A 33 -30.78 -6.68 10.49
CA TYR A 33 -31.49 -7.91 10.19
C TYR A 33 -30.55 -9.01 9.66
N ALA A 34 -29.68 -8.67 8.71
CA ALA A 34 -28.71 -9.61 8.15
C ALA A 34 -27.76 -10.18 9.22
N ARG A 35 -27.34 -9.36 10.18
CA ARG A 35 -26.46 -9.79 11.28
C ARG A 35 -27.19 -10.59 12.36
N THR A 36 -28.34 -10.12 12.82
CA THR A 36 -28.98 -10.66 14.01
C THR A 36 -29.96 -11.80 13.71
N VAL A 37 -30.66 -11.71 12.57
CA VAL A 37 -31.70 -12.69 12.21
C VAL A 37 -31.12 -13.76 11.29
N THR A 38 -30.51 -13.37 10.16
CA THR A 38 -29.98 -14.35 9.21
C THR A 38 -28.60 -14.87 9.59
N LYS A 39 -27.90 -14.17 10.50
CA LYS A 39 -26.52 -14.48 10.93
C LYS A 39 -25.53 -14.56 9.75
N ALA A 40 -25.74 -13.73 8.72
CA ALA A 40 -24.83 -13.67 7.58
C ALA A 40 -23.45 -13.14 8.03
N LYS A 41 -22.37 -13.80 7.61
CA LYS A 41 -20.99 -13.39 7.90
C LYS A 41 -20.54 -12.21 7.05
N SER A 42 -21.08 -12.08 5.84
CA SER A 42 -20.93 -10.90 5.00
C SER A 42 -22.22 -10.57 4.25
N VAL A 43 -22.33 -9.33 3.80
CA VAL A 43 -23.43 -8.82 2.98
C VAL A 43 -22.84 -8.03 1.83
N GLN A 44 -23.30 -8.30 0.62
CA GLN A 44 -22.83 -7.66 -0.60
C GLN A 44 -23.93 -6.89 -1.31
N LEU A 45 -23.54 -5.86 -2.06
CA LEU A 45 -24.41 -5.11 -2.96
C LEU A 45 -23.63 -4.56 -4.14
N CYS A 46 -24.36 -4.11 -5.15
CA CYS A 46 -23.79 -3.40 -6.29
C CYS A 46 -24.36 -1.99 -6.40
N VAL A 47 -23.53 -1.05 -6.82
CA VAL A 47 -23.94 0.33 -7.13
C VAL A 47 -23.28 0.76 -8.43
N PHE A 48 -24.00 1.49 -9.29
CA PHE A 48 -23.38 2.08 -10.47
C PHE A 48 -22.46 3.23 -10.07
N SER A 49 -21.31 3.37 -10.75
CA SER A 49 -20.30 4.39 -10.46
C SER A 49 -20.87 5.80 -10.47
N VAL A 50 -21.85 6.08 -11.33
CA VAL A 50 -22.52 7.38 -11.42
C VAL A 50 -23.45 7.72 -10.23
N ASN A 51 -23.79 6.75 -9.38
CA ASN A 51 -24.73 6.97 -8.26
C ASN A 51 -24.00 7.22 -6.92
N GLU A 52 -23.27 8.35 -6.87
CA GLU A 52 -22.47 8.76 -5.71
C GLU A 52 -23.30 8.97 -4.43
N ALA A 53 -24.58 9.33 -4.56
CA ALA A 53 -25.47 9.48 -3.41
C ALA A 53 -25.76 8.12 -2.74
N ALA A 54 -26.06 7.10 -3.54
CA ALA A 54 -26.27 5.75 -3.01
C ALA A 54 -24.96 5.16 -2.45
N LYS A 55 -23.83 5.36 -3.16
CA LYS A 55 -22.51 4.91 -2.72
C LYS A 55 -22.16 5.46 -1.34
N ARG A 56 -22.31 6.76 -1.12
CA ARG A 56 -22.12 7.39 0.20
C ARG A 56 -23.08 6.84 1.25
N CYS A 57 -24.34 6.61 0.89
CA CYS A 57 -25.31 6.00 1.80
C CYS A 57 -24.86 4.61 2.28
N TYR A 58 -24.34 3.77 1.38
CA TYR A 58 -23.83 2.44 1.72
C TYR A 58 -22.55 2.50 2.56
N GLN A 59 -21.62 3.41 2.24
CA GLN A 59 -20.42 3.65 3.06
C GLN A 59 -20.77 4.04 4.49
N HIS A 60 -21.76 4.93 4.68
CA HIS A 60 -22.26 5.27 6.02
C HIS A 60 -22.92 4.10 6.76
N ALA A 61 -23.45 3.11 6.04
CA ALA A 61 -23.96 1.87 6.61
C ALA A 61 -22.85 0.82 6.89
N GLY A 62 -21.58 1.15 6.59
CA GLY A 62 -20.41 0.32 6.87
C GLY A 62 -19.89 -0.49 5.69
N PHE A 63 -20.53 -0.40 4.52
CA PHE A 63 -20.05 -1.10 3.32
C PHE A 63 -18.77 -0.47 2.78
N ARG A 64 -17.87 -1.28 2.25
CA ARG A 64 -16.64 -0.85 1.56
C ARG A 64 -16.67 -1.31 0.12
N GLN A 65 -16.11 -0.53 -0.79
CA GLN A 65 -15.96 -0.97 -2.18
C GLN A 65 -14.85 -2.02 -2.26
N THR A 66 -15.14 -3.18 -2.84
CA THR A 66 -14.20 -4.30 -2.99
C THR A 66 -13.73 -4.52 -4.42
N GLY A 67 -14.38 -3.86 -5.38
CA GLY A 67 -13.98 -3.90 -6.79
C GLY A 67 -14.90 -3.09 -7.68
N CYS A 68 -14.60 -3.07 -8.98
CA CYS A 68 -15.45 -2.45 -9.99
C CYS A 68 -15.40 -3.29 -11.27
N THR A 69 -16.54 -3.45 -11.94
CA THR A 69 -16.60 -4.02 -13.29
C THR A 69 -16.97 -2.91 -14.27
N GLU A 70 -16.06 -2.66 -15.21
CA GLU A 70 -16.18 -1.57 -16.17
C GLU A 70 -17.24 -1.83 -17.24
N ALA A 71 -17.86 -0.75 -17.73
CA ALA A 71 -18.70 -0.74 -18.92
C ALA A 71 -19.86 -1.76 -18.94
N VAL A 72 -20.47 -2.04 -17.79
CA VAL A 72 -21.49 -3.10 -17.66
C VAL A 72 -22.91 -2.67 -18.00
N PHE A 73 -23.17 -1.36 -18.10
CA PHE A 73 -24.51 -0.85 -18.38
C PHE A 73 -24.43 0.38 -19.28
N ARG A 74 -25.25 0.41 -20.33
CA ARG A 74 -25.36 1.55 -21.24
C ARG A 74 -26.73 2.20 -21.06
N TYR A 75 -26.74 3.51 -20.86
CA TYR A 75 -27.95 4.29 -20.73
C TYR A 75 -27.80 5.59 -21.53
N ALA A 76 -28.60 5.73 -22.58
CA ALA A 76 -28.41 6.79 -23.58
C ALA A 76 -26.95 6.79 -24.09
N ASP A 77 -26.27 7.94 -24.01
CA ASP A 77 -24.88 8.12 -24.44
C ASP A 77 -23.85 7.83 -23.33
N GLU A 78 -24.30 7.35 -22.17
CA GLU A 78 -23.45 7.05 -21.02
C GLU A 78 -23.16 5.55 -20.86
N ILE A 79 -21.96 5.27 -20.37
CA ILE A 79 -21.49 3.92 -20.01
C ILE A 79 -21.20 3.94 -18.51
N TRP A 80 -21.84 3.04 -17.76
CA TRP A 80 -21.73 2.98 -16.30
C TRP A 80 -21.00 1.71 -15.86
N ASP A 81 -20.09 1.90 -14.91
CA ASP A 81 -19.41 0.80 -14.24
C ASP A 81 -20.23 0.33 -13.04
N ARG A 82 -20.02 -0.90 -12.61
CA ARG A 82 -20.65 -1.47 -11.42
C ARG A 82 -19.61 -1.67 -10.34
N CYS A 83 -19.69 -0.84 -9.32
CA CYS A 83 -18.92 -1.00 -8.10
C CYS A 83 -19.54 -2.11 -7.25
N HIS A 84 -18.69 -3.03 -6.78
CA HIS A 84 -19.03 -4.06 -5.82
C HIS A 84 -18.75 -3.55 -4.43
N MET A 85 -19.69 -3.71 -3.51
CA MET A 85 -19.53 -3.29 -2.12
C MET A 85 -19.86 -4.41 -1.16
N GLU A 86 -19.11 -4.51 -0.07
CA GLU A 86 -19.26 -5.54 0.94
C GLU A 86 -19.21 -4.96 2.35
N LEU A 87 -20.04 -5.52 3.22
CA LEU A 87 -20.00 -5.38 4.66
C LEU A 87 -19.74 -6.78 5.25
N SER A 88 -18.62 -6.97 5.93
CA SER A 88 -18.28 -8.23 6.60
C SER A 88 -17.81 -7.99 8.03
N ASP A 89 -18.06 -8.96 8.92
CA ASP A 89 -17.48 -8.98 10.27
C ASP A 89 -16.06 -9.55 10.27
N GLN A 90 -15.66 -10.15 9.15
CA GLN A 90 -14.26 -10.44 8.88
C GLN A 90 -13.53 -9.11 8.79
N LYS A 91 -12.54 -8.90 9.68
CA LYS A 91 -11.44 -7.97 9.37
C LYS A 91 -10.98 -8.31 7.95
N PRO A 92 -10.71 -7.30 7.09
CA PRO A 92 -10.28 -7.55 5.72
C PRO A 92 -9.28 -8.70 5.74
N GLU A 93 -9.55 -9.74 4.94
CA GLU A 93 -8.69 -10.92 4.84
C GLU A 93 -7.27 -10.42 4.60
N ALA A 94 -6.41 -10.67 5.60
CA ALA A 94 -5.17 -9.95 5.90
C ALA A 94 -5.34 -8.42 6.10
N ALA A 95 -5.25 -7.95 7.36
CA ALA A 95 -4.79 -6.59 7.61
C ALA A 95 -3.33 -6.52 7.14
N HIS A 96 -3.13 -6.32 5.84
CA HIS A 96 -1.81 -6.11 5.29
C HIS A 96 -1.21 -4.88 5.98
N LEU A 97 -0.14 -5.11 6.74
CA LEU A 97 0.50 -4.05 7.51
C LEU A 97 1.09 -2.96 6.60
N LEU A 98 1.42 -3.34 5.36
CA LEU A 98 1.76 -2.43 4.27
C LEU A 98 0.83 -2.66 3.08
N GLN A 99 0.45 -1.58 2.41
CA GLN A 99 -0.17 -1.59 1.08
C GLN A 99 0.77 -0.92 0.07
N PHE A 100 0.61 -1.20 -1.21
CA PHE A 100 1.56 -0.80 -2.24
C PHE A 100 0.91 0.03 -3.35
N LEU A 101 1.45 1.21 -3.63
CA LEU A 101 1.07 2.04 -4.79
C LEU A 101 1.60 1.44 -6.11
N GLY A 102 2.65 0.65 -6.01
CA GLY A 102 3.21 -0.18 -7.07
C GLY A 102 4.16 -1.19 -6.44
N ARG A 103 4.51 -2.24 -7.19
CA ARG A 103 5.40 -3.32 -6.73
C ARG A 103 6.37 -3.80 -7.81
N GLY A 104 6.48 -3.07 -8.92
CA GLY A 104 7.41 -3.38 -10.00
C GLY A 104 8.80 -2.80 -9.74
N SER A 105 9.83 -3.38 -10.33
CA SER A 105 11.21 -2.90 -10.26
C SER A 105 11.54 -1.93 -11.39
N ALA A 106 12.52 -1.05 -11.18
CA ALA A 106 13.19 -0.25 -12.19
C ALA A 106 12.24 0.47 -13.18
N PHE A 107 12.02 -0.12 -14.36
CA PHE A 107 11.30 0.49 -15.48
C PHE A 107 9.80 0.15 -15.51
N ALA A 108 9.26 -0.48 -14.46
CA ALA A 108 7.84 -0.78 -14.39
C ALA A 108 6.99 0.49 -14.38
N ASP A 109 5.77 0.43 -14.95
CA ASP A 109 4.83 1.56 -14.93
C ASP A 109 4.32 1.88 -13.51
N ALA A 110 4.35 0.88 -12.62
CA ALA A 110 3.97 0.99 -11.21
C ALA A 110 5.12 0.50 -10.32
N GLN A 111 6.11 1.37 -10.12
CA GLN A 111 7.32 1.07 -9.35
C GLN A 111 7.00 0.86 -7.87
N ASN A 112 7.88 0.12 -7.21
CA ASN A 112 7.72 -0.29 -5.83
C ASN A 112 7.58 0.91 -4.88
N CYS A 113 6.49 0.96 -4.14
CA CYS A 113 6.27 1.96 -3.10
C CYS A 113 5.24 1.44 -2.11
N ALA A 114 5.69 1.12 -0.91
CA ALA A 114 4.81 0.69 0.17
C ALA A 114 4.35 1.89 1.00
N PHE A 115 3.24 1.74 1.70
CA PHE A 115 2.79 2.72 2.67
C PHE A 115 1.99 2.10 3.81
N PHE A 116 1.91 2.86 4.90
CA PHE A 116 0.99 2.63 6.00
C PHE A 116 0.64 3.94 6.70
N SER A 117 -0.37 3.89 7.57
CA SER A 117 -0.76 5.02 8.42
C SER A 117 -0.59 4.64 9.89
N PRO A 118 0.38 5.24 10.61
CA PRO A 118 0.53 4.99 12.05
C PRO A 118 -0.63 5.58 12.85
N ASP A 119 -1.29 6.61 12.31
CA ASP A 119 -2.50 7.23 12.84
C ASP A 119 -3.35 7.85 11.70
N ALA A 120 -4.47 8.50 12.03
CA ALA A 120 -5.36 9.10 11.03
C ALA A 120 -4.71 10.23 10.23
N GLU A 121 -3.76 10.95 10.83
CA GLU A 121 -3.21 12.21 10.33
C GLU A 121 -1.97 12.02 9.48
N LYS A 122 -1.24 10.92 9.69
CA LYS A 122 0.04 10.62 9.03
C LYS A 122 -0.08 9.57 7.94
N LEU A 123 0.71 9.76 6.91
CA LEU A 123 0.98 8.75 5.88
C LEU A 123 2.48 8.54 5.80
N VAL A 124 2.92 7.29 6.02
CA VAL A 124 4.32 6.89 5.88
C VAL A 124 4.46 6.13 4.58
N LEU A 125 5.34 6.59 3.69
CA LEU A 125 5.75 5.93 2.46
C LEU A 125 7.13 5.28 2.70
N LEU A 126 7.33 4.10 2.12
CA LEU A 126 8.65 3.50 1.95
C LEU A 126 9.03 3.66 0.49
N ASP A 127 9.99 4.55 0.26
CA ASP A 127 10.32 5.14 -1.04
C ASP A 127 9.15 5.93 -1.66
N CYS A 128 9.43 6.73 -2.68
CA CYS A 128 8.44 7.44 -3.48
C CYS A 128 8.96 7.66 -4.92
N PRO A 129 8.82 6.67 -5.82
CA PRO A 129 9.00 6.86 -7.25
C PRO A 129 8.01 7.87 -7.84
N MET A 130 8.29 8.35 -9.04
CA MET A 130 7.38 9.24 -9.77
C MET A 130 6.02 8.58 -10.05
N SER A 131 6.01 7.28 -10.36
CA SER A 131 4.79 6.50 -10.56
C SER A 131 3.92 6.46 -9.28
N ALA A 132 4.54 6.28 -8.12
CA ALA A 132 3.84 6.32 -6.83
C ALA A 132 3.28 7.71 -6.52
N PHE A 133 4.05 8.79 -6.76
CA PHE A 133 3.53 10.16 -6.64
C PHE A 133 2.30 10.40 -7.53
N HIS A 134 2.38 9.99 -8.80
CA HIS A 134 1.27 10.16 -9.75
C HIS A 134 0.02 9.41 -9.34
N ARG A 135 0.15 8.19 -8.78
CA ARG A 135 -0.98 7.45 -8.22
C ARG A 135 -1.51 8.11 -6.96
N LEU A 136 -0.63 8.43 -6.01
CA LEU A 136 -0.99 8.96 -4.70
C LEU A 136 -1.79 10.27 -4.80
N ARG A 137 -1.36 11.22 -5.66
CA ARG A 137 -2.06 12.51 -5.84
C ARG A 137 -3.48 12.40 -6.40
N GLN A 138 -3.85 11.25 -6.95
CA GLN A 138 -5.19 10.97 -7.49
C GLN A 138 -6.12 10.30 -6.46
N THR A 139 -5.64 10.05 -5.24
CA THR A 139 -6.36 9.31 -4.21
C THR A 139 -6.80 10.24 -3.09
N GLU A 140 -7.89 9.90 -2.40
CA GLU A 140 -8.29 10.61 -1.19
C GLU A 140 -7.33 10.35 -0.01
N LEU A 141 -6.50 9.30 -0.11
CA LEU A 141 -5.55 8.86 0.92
C LEU A 141 -4.63 10.00 1.37
N ILE A 142 -4.12 10.80 0.44
CA ILE A 142 -3.19 11.91 0.74
C ILE A 142 -3.92 13.17 1.21
N THR A 143 -5.13 13.42 0.69
CA THR A 143 -5.88 14.66 0.97
C THR A 143 -6.39 14.77 2.41
N GLN A 144 -6.46 13.64 3.11
CA GLN A 144 -6.91 13.55 4.51
C GLN A 144 -5.75 13.68 5.53
N LYS A 145 -4.52 13.88 5.05
CA LYS A 145 -3.31 13.84 5.88
C LYS A 145 -2.82 15.24 6.23
N LYS A 146 -2.21 15.35 7.42
CA LYS A 146 -1.54 16.57 7.90
C LYS A 146 -0.03 16.51 7.84
N GLU A 147 0.53 15.32 7.65
CA GLU A 147 1.97 15.11 7.50
C GLU A 147 2.20 13.87 6.62
N ILE A 148 3.18 13.98 5.72
CA ILE A 148 3.66 12.86 4.93
C ILE A 148 5.10 12.58 5.33
N ILE A 149 5.41 11.31 5.58
CA ILE A 149 6.74 10.86 5.95
C ILE A 149 7.23 9.89 4.87
N VAL A 150 8.46 10.04 4.40
CA VAL A 150 9.07 9.16 3.40
C VAL A 150 10.32 8.54 4.00
N LEU A 151 10.31 7.23 4.22
CA LEU A 151 11.49 6.44 4.53
C LEU A 151 12.21 6.07 3.23
N VAL A 152 13.45 6.50 3.05
CA VAL A 152 14.22 6.18 1.84
C VAL A 152 15.08 4.94 2.08
N THR A 153 15.07 3.99 1.15
CA THR A 153 15.98 2.84 1.18
C THR A 153 17.34 3.16 0.58
N HIS A 154 17.34 3.77 -0.60
CA HIS A 154 18.54 4.13 -1.37
C HIS A 154 18.21 5.14 -2.48
N PRO A 155 19.20 5.82 -3.09
CA PRO A 155 18.95 6.95 -3.99
C PRO A 155 18.65 6.61 -5.46
N HIS A 156 18.37 5.35 -5.84
CA HIS A 156 17.98 5.06 -7.23
C HIS A 156 16.66 5.74 -7.61
N SER A 157 16.54 6.13 -8.87
CA SER A 157 15.44 7.00 -9.35
C SER A 157 14.06 6.36 -9.28
N ASP A 158 13.96 5.03 -9.38
CA ASP A 158 12.74 4.26 -9.15
C ASP A 158 12.34 4.16 -7.67
N HIS A 159 13.13 4.73 -6.77
CA HIS A 159 12.82 4.86 -5.34
C HIS A 159 12.63 6.31 -4.93
N VAL A 160 13.45 7.24 -5.41
CA VAL A 160 13.42 8.64 -4.92
C VAL A 160 12.89 9.65 -5.93
N GLY A 161 12.69 9.26 -7.18
CA GLY A 161 12.40 10.19 -8.28
C GLY A 161 11.11 11.01 -8.12
N GLY A 162 10.15 10.52 -7.33
CA GLY A 162 8.90 11.23 -7.04
C GLY A 162 8.91 12.10 -5.78
N ILE A 163 9.95 11.99 -4.94
CA ILE A 163 10.04 12.76 -3.67
C ILE A 163 9.96 14.27 -3.91
N PRO A 164 10.71 14.88 -4.84
CA PRO A 164 10.65 16.33 -5.01
C PRO A 164 9.28 16.83 -5.50
N MET A 165 8.65 16.10 -6.43
CA MET A 165 7.28 16.39 -6.87
C MET A 165 6.24 16.22 -5.76
N LEU A 166 6.43 15.24 -4.87
CA LEU A 166 5.61 15.08 -3.67
C LEU A 166 5.75 16.29 -2.73
N ILE A 167 6.97 16.80 -2.52
CA ILE A 167 7.23 18.00 -1.72
C ILE A 167 6.53 19.21 -2.32
N HIS A 168 6.71 19.45 -3.63
CA HIS A 168 6.03 20.55 -4.32
C HIS A 168 4.51 20.48 -4.19
N TYR A 169 3.93 19.30 -4.41
CA TYR A 169 2.48 19.11 -4.31
C TYR A 169 1.98 19.30 -2.86
N ALA A 170 2.65 18.68 -1.89
CA ALA A 170 2.28 18.78 -0.48
C ALA A 170 2.36 20.23 0.01
N TYR A 171 3.40 20.97 -0.35
CA TYR A 171 3.60 22.35 0.07
C TYR A 171 2.65 23.32 -0.63
N TYR A 172 2.58 23.30 -1.97
CA TYR A 172 1.84 24.31 -2.73
C TYR A 172 0.34 24.00 -2.89
N VAL A 173 -0.06 22.72 -2.84
CA VAL A 173 -1.45 22.31 -3.04
C VAL A 173 -2.13 21.92 -1.72
N LEU A 174 -1.47 21.10 -0.90
CA LEU A 174 -2.06 20.59 0.34
C LEU A 174 -1.79 21.50 1.55
N GLY A 175 -0.73 22.32 1.51
CA GLY A 175 -0.30 23.14 2.64
C GLY A 175 0.22 22.32 3.82
N ILE A 176 0.80 21.15 3.57
CA ILE A 176 1.35 20.24 4.60
C ILE A 176 2.83 19.95 4.33
N PRO A 177 3.65 19.71 5.37
CA PRO A 177 5.05 19.39 5.20
C PRO A 177 5.27 17.92 4.80
N VAL A 178 6.43 17.66 4.18
CA VAL A 178 6.96 16.32 3.95
C VAL A 178 8.23 16.10 4.79
N THR A 179 8.25 15.06 5.62
CA THR A 179 9.44 14.63 6.34
C THR A 179 10.11 13.50 5.57
N VAL A 180 11.32 13.72 5.04
CA VAL A 180 12.12 12.71 4.34
C VAL A 180 13.21 12.19 5.28
N ILE A 181 13.24 10.88 5.47
CA ILE A 181 14.13 10.20 6.42
C ILE A 181 15.15 9.39 5.64
N ALA A 182 16.42 9.77 5.78
CA ALA A 182 17.56 9.02 5.27
C ALA A 182 17.96 7.93 6.27
N PRO A 183 18.44 6.77 5.82
CA PRO A 183 18.91 5.71 6.70
C PRO A 183 20.30 6.01 7.31
N ASN A 184 21.08 6.90 6.71
CA ASN A 184 22.35 7.39 7.22
C ASN A 184 22.73 8.76 6.64
N GLU A 185 23.83 9.33 7.12
CA GLU A 185 24.37 10.63 6.68
C GLU A 185 24.79 10.66 5.19
N ALA A 186 25.25 9.53 4.64
CA ALA A 186 25.65 9.47 3.24
C ALA A 186 24.44 9.62 2.30
N VAL A 187 23.37 8.88 2.57
CA VAL A 187 22.10 8.99 1.83
C VAL A 187 21.44 10.34 2.11
N LEU A 188 21.58 10.90 3.32
CA LEU A 188 21.11 12.25 3.63
C LEU A 188 21.72 13.30 2.69
N ALA A 189 23.04 13.22 2.47
CA ALA A 189 23.74 14.13 1.56
C ALA A 189 23.29 13.97 0.10
N ASP A 190 23.03 12.75 -0.36
CA ASP A 190 22.48 12.49 -1.70
C ASP A 190 21.07 13.07 -1.86
N LEU A 191 20.21 12.86 -0.85
CA LEU A 191 18.85 13.41 -0.85
C LEU A 191 18.85 14.93 -0.76
N GLN A 192 19.78 15.53 -0.01
CA GLN A 192 19.97 16.98 0.01
C GLN A 192 20.34 17.47 -1.39
N TYR A 193 21.26 16.80 -2.09
CA TYR A 193 21.58 17.17 -3.46
C TYR A 193 20.36 17.06 -4.38
N LEU A 194 19.59 15.98 -4.32
CA LEU A 194 18.39 15.78 -5.12
C LEU A 194 17.33 16.85 -4.86
N ILE A 195 16.92 17.02 -3.60
CA ILE A 195 15.76 17.80 -3.19
C ILE A 195 16.05 19.30 -3.26
N ASP A 196 17.21 19.73 -2.77
CA ASP A 196 17.57 21.16 -2.70
C ASP A 196 18.32 21.61 -3.94
N ARG A 197 19.43 20.95 -4.29
CA ARG A 197 20.34 21.44 -5.33
C ARG A 197 19.85 21.18 -6.74
N MET A 198 19.26 20.01 -6.98
CA MET A 198 18.84 19.58 -8.31
C MET A 198 17.42 20.03 -8.64
N ASP A 199 16.48 19.80 -7.72
CA ASP A 199 15.06 20.13 -7.94
C ASP A 199 14.68 21.53 -7.47
N GLY A 200 15.31 22.04 -6.40
CA GLY A 200 15.05 23.39 -5.89
C GLY A 200 13.81 23.48 -5.01
N CYS A 201 13.52 22.45 -4.22
CA CYS A 201 12.41 22.48 -3.26
C CYS A 201 12.57 23.60 -2.21
N ASP A 202 11.50 24.34 -1.94
CA ASP A 202 11.48 25.36 -0.87
C ASP A 202 11.76 24.67 0.49
N PRO A 203 12.78 25.08 1.26
CA PRO A 203 13.11 24.49 2.56
C PRO A 203 11.98 24.54 3.59
N LYS A 204 10.93 25.35 3.38
CA LYS A 204 9.72 25.35 4.22
C LYS A 204 8.78 24.19 3.93
N GLY A 205 8.89 23.57 2.76
CA GLY A 205 8.03 22.49 2.30
C GLY A 205 8.44 21.10 2.82
N TYR A 206 9.65 20.96 3.36
CA TYR A 206 10.15 19.67 3.80
C TYR A 206 11.06 19.75 5.02
N HIS A 207 11.18 18.62 5.72
CA HIS A 207 12.23 18.36 6.69
C HIS A 207 13.02 17.13 6.22
N LEU A 208 14.35 17.24 6.16
CA LEU A 208 15.24 16.16 5.76
C LEU A 208 16.15 15.80 6.93
N THR A 209 16.17 14.53 7.36
CA THR A 209 16.92 14.08 8.54
C THR A 209 17.37 12.62 8.43
N ALA A 210 18.49 12.27 9.06
CA ALA A 210 18.88 10.90 9.35
C ALA A 210 18.61 10.50 10.81
N ASP A 211 18.23 11.47 11.65
CA ASP A 211 17.90 11.31 13.05
C ASP A 211 16.40 11.51 13.24
N TYR A 212 15.65 10.41 13.18
CA TYR A 212 14.20 10.39 13.38
C TYR A 212 13.80 9.26 14.31
N HIS A 213 12.95 9.58 15.28
CA HIS A 213 12.46 8.62 16.26
C HIS A 213 10.94 8.55 16.25
N ALA A 214 10.42 7.35 16.09
CA ALA A 214 9.01 7.05 16.26
C ALA A 214 8.82 5.64 16.85
N PRO A 215 7.73 5.38 17.59
CA PRO A 215 7.48 4.05 18.16
C PRO A 215 7.40 2.91 17.14
N TRP A 216 7.10 3.23 15.88
CA TRP A 216 6.96 2.29 14.77
C TRP A 216 8.25 2.14 13.93
N LEU A 217 9.29 2.93 14.18
CA LEU A 217 10.57 2.88 13.47
C LEU A 217 11.63 2.25 14.36
N CYS A 218 12.05 1.02 14.08
CA CYS A 218 13.02 0.30 14.91
C CYS A 218 14.46 0.55 14.46
N SER A 219 14.79 0.26 13.20
CA SER A 219 16.13 0.50 12.66
C SER A 219 16.16 0.51 11.13
N ALA A 220 17.16 1.20 10.57
CA ALA A 220 17.64 0.95 9.22
C ALA A 220 18.55 -0.29 9.23
N VAL A 221 18.41 -1.16 8.25
CA VAL A 221 19.17 -2.41 8.12
C VAL A 221 20.08 -2.30 6.89
N PRO A 222 21.41 -2.17 7.05
CA PRO A 222 22.32 -2.09 5.91
C PRO A 222 22.24 -3.32 5.02
N THR A 223 22.34 -3.12 3.71
CA THR A 223 22.31 -4.22 2.74
C THR A 223 23.22 -3.97 1.55
N VAL A 224 23.38 -4.99 0.71
CA VAL A 224 24.26 -4.97 -0.47
C VAL A 224 23.42 -5.00 -1.72
N HIS A 225 23.61 -4.05 -2.63
CA HIS A 225 22.90 -3.96 -3.90
C HIS A 225 23.87 -3.53 -5.03
N ALA A 226 23.75 -2.31 -5.56
CA ALA A 226 24.61 -1.80 -6.61
C ALA A 226 25.97 -1.33 -6.04
N PRO A 227 27.11 -1.71 -6.65
CA PRO A 227 28.44 -1.31 -6.18
C PRO A 227 28.64 0.21 -6.12
N GLN A 228 27.99 0.96 -7.00
CA GLN A 228 28.05 2.43 -7.02
C GLN A 228 27.39 3.05 -5.78
N LEU A 229 26.52 2.31 -5.09
CA LEU A 229 25.82 2.71 -3.88
C LEU A 229 26.34 1.96 -2.64
N GLU A 230 27.61 1.55 -2.63
CA GLU A 230 28.22 0.92 -1.46
C GLU A 230 27.97 1.76 -0.19
N ASN A 231 27.52 1.12 0.89
CA ASN A 231 27.12 1.73 2.16
C ASN A 231 25.93 2.72 2.09
N ARG A 232 25.18 2.71 0.99
CA ARG A 232 24.03 3.60 0.74
C ARG A 232 22.74 2.86 0.39
N CYS A 233 22.69 1.55 0.67
CA CYS A 233 21.52 0.71 0.45
C CYS A 233 21.04 0.09 1.76
N PHE A 234 19.74 0.22 2.04
CA PHE A 234 19.15 -0.17 3.31
C PHE A 234 17.75 -0.77 3.13
N GLY A 235 17.40 -1.67 4.04
CA GLY A 235 16.01 -1.95 4.36
C GLY A 235 15.58 -1.31 5.67
N TRP A 236 14.35 -1.56 6.08
CA TRP A 236 13.75 -1.03 7.29
C TRP A 236 13.17 -2.13 8.17
N HIS A 237 13.44 -2.03 9.48
CA HIS A 237 12.73 -2.76 10.52
C HIS A 237 11.74 -1.82 11.19
N LEU A 238 10.46 -2.16 11.09
CA LEU A 238 9.33 -1.39 11.60
C LEU A 238 8.51 -2.20 12.61
N LYS A 239 7.75 -1.49 13.43
CA LYS A 239 6.75 -2.06 14.34
C LYS A 239 5.37 -1.49 14.04
N ILE A 240 4.57 -2.22 13.27
CA ILE A 240 3.23 -1.79 12.82
C ILE A 240 2.19 -2.64 13.52
N ALA A 241 1.24 -1.99 14.22
CA ALA A 241 0.21 -2.66 15.03
C ALA A 241 0.78 -3.68 16.04
N GLY A 242 1.99 -3.42 16.57
CA GLY A 242 2.69 -4.31 17.50
C GLY A 242 3.45 -5.47 16.84
N THR A 243 3.42 -5.58 15.51
CA THR A 243 4.07 -6.64 14.75
C THR A 243 5.34 -6.13 14.06
N ASP A 244 6.38 -6.96 14.07
CA ASP A 244 7.64 -6.69 13.37
C ASP A 244 7.45 -6.85 11.85
N VAL A 245 7.80 -5.78 11.13
CA VAL A 245 7.70 -5.66 9.68
C VAL A 245 9.09 -5.35 9.14
N ILE A 246 9.60 -6.23 8.31
CA ILE A 246 10.91 -6.12 7.68
C ILE A 246 10.69 -5.83 6.19
N TYR A 247 11.24 -4.73 5.71
CA TYR A 247 11.19 -4.29 4.31
C TYR A 247 12.61 -4.21 3.76
N THR A 248 12.93 -4.97 2.70
CA THR A 248 14.34 -5.12 2.30
C THR A 248 14.94 -3.92 1.57
N GLY A 249 14.11 -3.09 0.92
CA GLY A 249 14.59 -2.28 -0.20
C GLY A 249 15.18 -3.18 -1.29
N ASP A 250 16.11 -2.65 -2.06
CA ASP A 250 16.87 -3.42 -3.05
C ASP A 250 18.08 -4.06 -2.39
N THR A 251 18.28 -5.35 -2.65
CA THR A 251 19.34 -6.16 -2.09
C THR A 251 19.66 -7.40 -2.93
N ALA A 252 20.94 -7.78 -2.93
CA ALA A 252 21.46 -9.05 -3.43
C ALA A 252 21.43 -10.17 -2.37
N THR A 253 21.02 -9.90 -1.13
CA THR A 253 21.08 -10.86 -0.02
C THR A 253 19.96 -10.70 1.00
N ALA A 254 19.40 -11.82 1.45
CA ALA A 254 18.44 -11.84 2.55
C ALA A 254 19.12 -11.85 3.94
N GLU A 255 20.42 -12.13 4.02
CA GLU A 255 21.13 -12.44 5.26
C GLU A 255 20.99 -11.39 6.37
N PRO A 256 21.11 -10.06 6.11
CA PRO A 256 20.98 -9.04 7.15
C PRO A 256 19.61 -9.04 7.84
N PHE A 257 18.59 -9.53 7.13
CA PHE A 257 17.20 -9.50 7.56
C PHE A 257 16.79 -10.75 8.33
N LEU A 258 17.42 -11.90 8.06
CA LEU A 258 17.04 -13.19 8.66
C LEU A 258 17.02 -13.18 10.21
N PRO A 259 17.96 -12.54 10.93
CA PRO A 259 17.93 -12.49 12.39
C PRO A 259 16.74 -11.74 12.99
N LEU A 260 16.07 -10.90 12.19
CA LEU A 260 14.90 -10.10 12.61
C LEU A 260 13.59 -10.88 12.43
N LEU A 261 13.61 -12.01 11.73
CA LEU A 261 12.43 -12.78 11.38
C LEU A 261 12.14 -13.85 12.43
N HIS A 262 10.90 -13.84 12.93
CA HIS A 262 10.36 -14.82 13.87
C HIS A 262 8.91 -15.14 13.49
N ALA A 263 8.33 -16.18 14.10
CA ALA A 263 6.91 -16.51 13.89
C ALA A 263 6.02 -15.28 14.10
N GLY A 264 5.13 -15.00 13.15
CA GLY A 264 4.24 -13.84 13.13
C GLY A 264 4.85 -12.55 12.56
N ALA A 265 6.15 -12.50 12.29
CA ALA A 265 6.77 -11.36 11.61
C ALA A 265 6.35 -11.28 10.14
N TYR A 266 6.40 -10.08 9.57
CA TYR A 266 6.13 -9.83 8.15
C TYR A 266 7.42 -9.50 7.42
N PHE A 267 7.67 -10.21 6.34
CA PHE A 267 8.85 -10.03 5.50
C PHE A 267 8.44 -9.60 4.09
N TYR A 268 8.65 -8.32 3.78
CA TYR A 268 8.48 -7.74 2.45
C TYR A 268 9.86 -7.69 1.77
N THR A 269 10.08 -8.59 0.81
CA THR A 269 11.37 -8.79 0.17
C THR A 269 11.30 -8.51 -1.32
N GLU A 270 12.34 -7.87 -1.86
CA GLU A 270 12.53 -7.82 -3.30
C GLU A 270 12.70 -9.23 -3.89
N ALA A 271 12.35 -9.38 -5.16
CA ALA A 271 12.59 -10.61 -5.90
C ALA A 271 12.70 -10.34 -7.41
N ALA A 272 13.82 -10.73 -7.99
CA ALA A 272 14.05 -10.68 -9.43
C ALA A 272 13.90 -12.08 -10.06
N TYR A 273 13.26 -12.14 -11.22
CA TYR A 273 13.18 -13.33 -12.05
C TYR A 273 14.52 -13.58 -12.76
N TYR A 274 15.09 -12.53 -13.34
CA TYR A 274 16.37 -12.61 -14.02
C TYR A 274 17.54 -12.59 -13.02
N PRO A 275 18.53 -13.50 -13.17
CA PRO A 275 19.69 -13.50 -12.30
C PRO A 275 20.54 -12.24 -12.51
N SER A 276 20.97 -11.65 -11.39
CA SER A 276 21.95 -10.55 -11.37
C SER A 276 22.78 -10.66 -10.10
N ASN A 277 23.86 -9.86 -10.02
CA ASN A 277 24.69 -9.78 -8.81
C ASN A 277 24.19 -8.71 -7.81
N VAL A 278 23.10 -8.01 -8.14
CA VAL A 278 22.63 -6.85 -7.37
C VAL A 278 21.22 -7.04 -6.81
N HIS A 279 20.46 -8.03 -7.30
CA HIS A 279 19.10 -8.36 -6.84
C HIS A 279 18.98 -9.82 -6.42
N LEU A 280 18.02 -10.10 -5.54
CA LEU A 280 17.70 -11.44 -5.05
C LEU A 280 16.94 -12.23 -6.12
N GLN A 281 17.64 -13.18 -6.75
CA GLN A 281 17.03 -14.04 -7.74
C GLN A 281 16.02 -15.02 -7.10
N ILE A 282 14.83 -15.13 -7.69
CA ILE A 282 13.69 -15.85 -7.13
C ILE A 282 13.99 -17.33 -6.86
N ASP A 283 14.69 -18.04 -7.75
CA ASP A 283 14.98 -19.46 -7.55
C ASP A 283 15.94 -19.71 -6.38
N ALA A 284 16.91 -18.83 -6.18
CA ALA A 284 17.77 -18.84 -5.00
C ALA A 284 17.01 -18.49 -3.71
N LEU A 285 15.97 -17.66 -3.81
CA LEU A 285 15.15 -17.22 -2.69
C LEU A 285 14.09 -18.27 -2.27
N LEU A 286 13.62 -19.14 -3.18
CA LEU A 286 12.58 -20.14 -2.93
C LEU A 286 12.81 -21.04 -1.69
N PRO A 287 14.01 -21.61 -1.44
CA PRO A 287 14.27 -22.41 -0.24
C PRO A 287 14.14 -21.58 1.05
N VAL A 288 14.59 -20.33 1.03
CA VAL A 288 14.48 -19.40 2.16
C VAL A 288 13.02 -19.08 2.43
N ILE A 289 12.25 -18.75 1.40
CA ILE A 289 10.81 -18.47 1.50
C ILE A 289 10.07 -19.63 2.16
N ARG A 290 10.28 -20.86 1.67
CA ARG A 290 9.59 -22.05 2.21
C ARG A 290 9.93 -22.26 3.68
N LYS A 291 11.21 -22.09 4.06
CA LYS A 291 11.65 -22.21 5.46
C LYS A 291 11.00 -21.16 6.34
N LEU A 292 10.96 -19.90 5.89
CA LEU A 292 10.34 -18.79 6.64
C LEU A 292 8.84 -18.98 6.78
N CYS A 293 8.13 -19.33 5.71
CA CYS A 293 6.69 -19.59 5.75
C CYS A 293 6.36 -20.76 6.69
N ALA A 294 7.14 -21.85 6.62
CA ALA A 294 6.98 -23.00 7.53
C ALA A 294 7.28 -22.63 9.00
N ALA A 295 8.13 -21.64 9.25
CA ALA A 295 8.40 -21.08 10.58
C ALA A 295 7.34 -20.05 11.04
N GLY A 296 6.29 -19.82 10.25
CA GLY A 296 5.19 -18.91 10.58
C GLY A 296 5.47 -17.44 10.26
N VAL A 297 6.45 -17.13 9.40
CA VAL A 297 6.69 -15.77 8.89
C VAL A 297 5.74 -15.50 7.72
N HIS A 298 5.14 -14.32 7.67
CA HIS A 298 4.33 -13.88 6.54
C HIS A 298 5.23 -13.25 5.47
N VAL A 299 5.44 -13.93 4.35
CA VAL A 299 6.36 -13.48 3.30
C VAL A 299 5.60 -12.88 2.11
N TYR A 300 5.98 -11.66 1.73
CA TYR A 300 5.44 -10.90 0.61
C TYR A 300 6.55 -10.47 -0.34
N LEU A 301 6.35 -10.70 -1.64
CA LEU A 301 7.31 -10.34 -2.67
C LEU A 301 6.94 -9.01 -3.32
N MET A 302 7.92 -8.13 -3.45
CA MET A 302 7.81 -6.79 -4.03
C MET A 302 8.98 -6.51 -4.98
N HIS A 303 9.02 -5.33 -5.59
CA HIS A 303 10.08 -4.92 -6.53
C HIS A 303 10.37 -5.98 -7.60
N LEU A 304 9.37 -6.23 -8.44
CA LEU A 304 9.32 -7.38 -9.36
C LEU A 304 9.62 -6.96 -10.81
N ASP A 305 10.53 -7.67 -11.49
CA ASP A 305 10.82 -7.50 -12.92
C ASP A 305 9.84 -8.30 -13.82
N ARG A 306 9.36 -9.45 -13.34
CA ARG A 306 8.44 -10.37 -14.03
C ARG A 306 7.39 -10.90 -13.07
N GLU A 307 6.41 -10.05 -12.78
CA GLU A 307 5.40 -10.33 -11.76
C GLU A 307 4.66 -11.66 -11.99
N ALA A 308 4.17 -11.92 -13.20
CA ALA A 308 3.37 -13.12 -13.50
C ALA A 308 4.19 -14.40 -13.33
N GLU A 309 5.44 -14.40 -13.78
CA GLU A 309 6.34 -15.54 -13.69
C GLU A 309 6.81 -15.79 -12.26
N ILE A 310 7.06 -14.73 -11.48
CA ILE A 310 7.38 -14.83 -10.04
C ILE A 310 6.15 -15.37 -9.29
N ALA A 311 4.95 -14.88 -9.57
CA ALA A 311 3.70 -15.38 -8.98
C ALA A 311 3.55 -16.90 -9.18
N ALA A 312 3.81 -17.38 -10.40
CA ALA A 312 3.75 -18.81 -10.72
C ALA A 312 4.78 -19.63 -9.90
N LYS A 313 5.98 -19.10 -9.68
CA LYS A 313 7.03 -19.77 -8.89
C LYS A 313 6.70 -19.87 -7.40
N ILE A 314 5.99 -18.89 -6.84
CA ILE A 314 5.67 -18.86 -5.39
C ILE A 314 4.33 -19.54 -5.03
N ALA A 315 3.52 -19.97 -6.00
CA ALA A 315 2.16 -20.47 -5.75
C ALA A 315 2.04 -21.57 -4.67
N ASN A 316 3.10 -22.36 -4.44
CA ASN A 316 3.14 -23.45 -3.47
C ASN A 316 4.17 -23.25 -2.35
N THR A 317 4.56 -22.01 -2.06
CA THR A 317 5.57 -21.73 -1.02
C THR A 317 4.99 -21.21 0.29
N GLY A 318 3.74 -20.72 0.26
CA GLY A 318 3.11 -19.99 1.37
C GLY A 318 3.35 -18.48 1.35
N ALA A 319 4.18 -17.98 0.43
CA ALA A 319 4.34 -16.55 0.20
C ALA A 319 3.27 -15.99 -0.74
N ALA A 320 3.09 -14.68 -0.70
CA ALA A 320 2.21 -13.94 -1.59
C ALA A 320 2.98 -12.80 -2.28
N LEU A 321 2.38 -12.21 -3.30
CA LEU A 321 2.84 -10.92 -3.80
C LEU A 321 2.38 -9.80 -2.86
N ALA A 322 3.16 -8.73 -2.77
CA ALA A 322 2.82 -7.55 -1.97
C ALA A 322 1.48 -6.94 -2.42
N PRO A 323 0.59 -6.59 -1.48
CA PRO A 323 -0.80 -6.21 -1.77
C PRO A 323 -0.86 -4.79 -2.33
N LEU A 324 -1.41 -4.65 -3.54
CA LEU A 324 -1.63 -3.34 -4.17
C LEU A 324 -2.82 -2.60 -3.54
N PHE A 325 -2.72 -1.27 -3.50
CA PHE A 325 -3.79 -0.35 -3.07
C PHE A 325 -4.76 -0.01 -4.19
#